data_AF-A0A968NUB1-F1
#
_entry.id   AF-A0A968NUB1-F1
#
_cell.length_a   1.000
_cell.length_b   1.000
_cell.length_c   1.000
_cell.angle_alpha   90.00
_cell.angle_beta   90.00
_cell.angle_gamma   90.00
#
_symmetry.space_group_name_H-M   'P 1'
#
loop_
_entity.id
_entity.type
_entity.pdbx_description
1 polymer ?
#
loop_
_entity_poly.entity_id
_entity_poly.type
_entity_poly.pdbx_seq_one_letter_code
_entity_poly.pdbx_strand_id
1 'polypeptide(L)'
;MGTTAPEVMATVRSIAPERLILVRSIWANPDSLNDILAAGLNNNGEGLLIPVPQDWLASDRLTEQVRSLNQTINLGRETVRQSGSSCDLWLSNLPNFGNHPQQNLIVQLFDIGCILLANLCRHLAQFSLL
;
A
#
# COMPACT_ATOMS: atom_id res chain seq x y z
N MET A 1 -15.18 7.04 1.53
CA MET A 1 -16.35 6.27 1.07
C MET A 1 -17.17 5.86 2.26
N GLY A 2 -18.46 6.19 2.28
CA GLY A 2 -19.39 5.78 3.36
C GLY A 2 -20.34 4.70 2.85
N THR A 3 -19.80 3.62 2.30
CA THR A 3 -20.58 2.50 1.77
C THR A 3 -19.91 1.20 2.19
N THR A 4 -20.71 0.20 2.54
CA THR A 4 -20.29 -1.18 2.81
C THR A 4 -20.29 -2.02 1.55
N ALA A 5 -20.63 -1.44 0.39
CA ALA A 5 -20.74 -2.09 -0.91
C ALA A 5 -19.35 -2.35 -1.52
N PRO A 6 -18.84 -3.59 -1.52
CA PRO A 6 -17.52 -3.90 -2.07
C PRO A 6 -17.45 -3.63 -3.58
N GLU A 7 -18.55 -3.80 -4.32
CA GLU A 7 -18.64 -3.60 -5.76
C GLU A 7 -18.36 -2.15 -6.20
N VAL A 8 -18.85 -1.18 -5.43
CA VAL A 8 -18.57 0.25 -5.68
C VAL A 8 -17.10 0.54 -5.43
N MET A 9 -16.52 -0.09 -4.42
CA MET A 9 -15.12 0.12 -4.07
C MET A 9 -14.16 -0.51 -5.09
N ALA A 10 -14.49 -1.69 -5.62
CA ALA A 10 -13.77 -2.30 -6.72
C ALA A 10 -13.77 -1.40 -7.96
N THR A 11 -14.93 -0.79 -8.27
CA THR A 11 -15.06 0.17 -9.39
C THR A 11 -14.19 1.41 -9.19
N VAL A 12 -14.18 1.97 -7.98
CA VAL A 12 -13.31 3.12 -7.66
C VAL A 12 -11.84 2.72 -7.76
N ARG A 13 -11.47 1.55 -7.25
CA ARG A 13 -10.09 1.06 -7.27
C ARG A 13 -9.61 0.79 -8.70
N SER A 14 -10.47 0.32 -9.62
CA SER A 14 -10.09 0.13 -11.02
C SER A 14 -9.86 1.44 -11.76
N ILE A 15 -10.56 2.52 -11.38
CA ILE A 15 -10.44 3.85 -12.01
C ILE A 15 -9.26 4.64 -11.43
N ALA A 16 -8.98 4.48 -10.14
CA ALA A 16 -7.96 5.25 -9.43
C ALA A 16 -7.09 4.35 -8.51
N PRO A 17 -6.24 3.49 -9.08
CA PRO A 17 -5.48 2.47 -8.34
C PRO A 17 -4.50 3.05 -7.32
N GLU A 18 -4.04 4.28 -7.51
CA GLU A 18 -3.07 4.98 -6.67
C GLU A 18 -3.69 5.70 -5.45
N ARG A 19 -5.01 5.92 -5.44
CA ARG A 19 -5.63 6.78 -4.40
C ARG A 19 -5.79 6.06 -3.07
N LEU A 20 -5.52 6.80 -1.99
CA LEU A 20 -5.90 6.40 -0.64
C LEU A 20 -7.42 6.58 -0.45
N ILE A 21 -8.11 5.53 -0.03
CA ILE A 21 -9.55 5.52 0.20
C ILE A 21 -9.80 5.35 1.71
N LEU A 22 -10.38 6.38 2.33
CA LEU A 22 -10.94 6.26 3.67
C LEU A 22 -12.25 5.48 3.61
N VAL A 23 -12.33 4.35 4.30
CA VAL A 23 -13.58 3.58 4.45
C VAL A 23 -14.30 3.98 5.73
N ARG A 24 -15.61 4.21 5.65
CA ARG A 24 -16.46 4.59 6.79
C ARG A 24 -17.66 3.65 6.85
N SER A 25 -18.23 3.51 8.06
CA SER A 25 -19.45 2.72 8.31
C SER A 25 -19.31 1.20 8.08
N ILE A 26 -18.08 0.68 8.08
CA ILE A 26 -17.79 -0.74 7.82
C ILE A 26 -18.06 -1.66 9.02
N TRP A 27 -18.16 -1.08 10.22
CA TRP A 27 -18.30 -1.83 11.46
C TRP A 27 -19.73 -2.26 11.77
N ALA A 28 -20.70 -1.84 10.96
CA ALA A 28 -22.09 -2.29 11.08
C ALA A 28 -22.25 -3.78 10.76
N ASN A 29 -21.35 -4.34 9.94
CA ASN A 29 -21.31 -5.76 9.65
C ASN A 29 -19.85 -6.25 9.63
N PRO A 30 -19.37 -6.92 10.70
CA PRO A 30 -17.98 -7.37 10.80
C PRO A 30 -17.57 -8.38 9.73
N ASP A 31 -18.51 -9.14 9.16
CA ASP A 31 -18.22 -10.11 8.09
C ASP A 31 -17.80 -9.41 6.78
N SER A 32 -18.10 -8.11 6.63
CA SER A 32 -17.77 -7.34 5.43
C SER A 32 -16.31 -6.91 5.33
N LEU A 33 -15.50 -7.03 6.39
CA LEU A 33 -14.13 -6.51 6.39
C LEU A 33 -13.26 -7.17 5.30
N ASN A 34 -13.35 -8.49 5.14
CA ASN A 34 -12.56 -9.21 4.13
C ASN A 34 -12.96 -8.81 2.72
N ASP A 35 -14.26 -8.65 2.45
CA ASP A 35 -14.76 -8.20 1.15
C ASP A 35 -14.31 -6.76 0.85
N ILE A 36 -14.30 -5.91 1.88
CA ILE A 36 -13.80 -4.54 1.80
C ILE A 36 -12.31 -4.51 1.48
N LEU A 37 -11.51 -5.35 2.15
CA LEU A 37 -10.07 -5.46 1.88
C LEU A 37 -9.82 -5.96 0.45
N ALA A 38 -10.54 -6.99 0.01
CA ALA A 38 -10.39 -7.56 -1.33
C ALA A 38 -10.76 -6.58 -2.44
N ALA A 39 -11.85 -5.83 -2.28
CA ALA A 39 -12.30 -4.86 -3.28
C ALA A 39 -11.54 -3.52 -3.23
N GLY A 40 -11.00 -3.17 -2.06
CA GLY A 40 -10.49 -1.83 -1.81
C GLY A 40 -8.98 -1.70 -1.79
N LEU A 41 -8.23 -2.76 -1.52
CA LEU A 41 -6.76 -2.71 -1.63
C LEU A 41 -6.33 -2.72 -3.10
N ASN A 42 -5.20 -2.06 -3.38
CA ASN A 42 -4.52 -2.18 -4.67
C ASN A 42 -3.69 -3.48 -4.74
N ASN A 43 -3.04 -3.74 -5.88
CA ASN A 43 -2.22 -4.94 -6.10
C ASN A 43 -1.05 -5.08 -5.08
N ASN A 44 -0.62 -3.98 -4.46
CA ASN A 44 0.41 -3.97 -3.42
C ASN A 44 -0.16 -4.23 -2.01
N GLY A 45 -1.45 -4.50 -1.88
CA GLY A 45 -2.13 -4.63 -0.59
C GLY A 45 -2.17 -3.30 0.18
N GLU A 46 -2.33 -2.18 -0.50
CA GLU A 46 -2.30 -0.81 0.05
C GLU A 46 -3.49 0.04 -0.41
N GLY A 47 -3.58 1.28 0.08
CA GLY A 47 -4.53 2.26 -0.42
C GLY A 47 -5.86 2.34 0.31
N LEU A 48 -6.01 1.67 1.46
CA LEU A 48 -7.15 1.83 2.37
C LEU A 48 -6.73 2.47 3.69
N LEU A 49 -7.54 3.42 4.17
CA LEU A 49 -7.48 3.93 5.53
C LEU A 49 -8.72 3.43 6.28
N ILE A 50 -8.49 2.58 7.29
CA ILE A 50 -9.54 1.90 8.05
C ILE A 50 -9.60 2.51 9.46
N PRO A 51 -10.65 3.27 9.81
CA PRO A 51 -10.78 3.85 11.13
C PRO A 51 -11.11 2.77 12.16
N VAL A 52 -10.50 2.84 13.34
CA VAL A 52 -10.85 1.98 14.48
C VAL A 52 -12.32 2.27 14.91
N PRO A 53 -13.12 1.26 15.29
CA PRO A 53 -14.47 1.49 15.81
C PRO A 53 -14.46 2.44 17.01
N GLN A 54 -15.37 3.42 17.01
CA GLN A 54 -15.44 4.40 18.08
C GLN A 54 -15.77 3.75 19.44
N ASP A 55 -16.61 2.72 19.45
CA ASP A 55 -16.99 2.01 20.67
C ASP A 55 -15.81 1.29 21.34
N TRP A 56 -14.73 1.01 20.60
CA TRP A 56 -13.51 0.44 21.18
C TRP A 56 -12.71 1.46 21.99
N LEU A 57 -12.89 2.76 21.74
CA LEU A 57 -12.11 3.81 22.42
C LEU A 57 -12.43 3.89 23.93
N ALA A 58 -13.60 3.42 24.34
CA ALA A 58 -14.01 3.34 25.74
C ALA A 58 -13.71 1.97 26.39
N SER A 59 -13.14 1.03 25.65
CA SER A 59 -12.88 -0.34 26.10
C SER A 59 -11.54 -0.44 26.82
N ASP A 60 -11.50 -1.15 27.96
CA ASP A 60 -10.26 -1.50 28.67
C ASP A 60 -9.35 -2.43 27.85
N ARG A 61 -9.87 -3.00 26.75
CA ARG A 61 -9.19 -3.97 25.89
C ARG A 61 -8.80 -3.39 24.53
N LEU A 62 -8.84 -2.07 24.37
CA LEU A 62 -8.55 -1.38 23.10
C LEU A 62 -7.26 -1.89 22.43
N THR A 63 -6.18 -2.04 23.20
CA THR A 63 -4.89 -2.52 22.69
C THR A 63 -4.98 -3.92 22.06
N GLU A 64 -5.71 -4.83 22.70
CA GLU A 64 -5.89 -6.20 22.20
C GLU A 64 -6.77 -6.22 20.95
N GLN A 65 -7.85 -5.42 20.96
CA GLN A 65 -8.78 -5.30 19.84
C GLN A 65 -8.10 -4.72 18.60
N VAL A 66 -7.33 -3.64 18.76
CA VAL A 66 -6.56 -3.03 17.66
C VAL A 66 -5.45 -3.97 17.17
N ARG A 67 -4.79 -4.72 18.05
CA ARG A 67 -3.80 -5.72 17.65
C ARG A 67 -4.44 -6.83 16.80
N SER A 68 -5.58 -7.37 17.26
CA SER A 68 -6.32 -8.39 16.52
C SER A 68 -6.78 -7.86 15.16
N LEU A 69 -7.31 -6.63 15.10
CA LEU A 69 -7.70 -5.99 13.84
C LEU A 69 -6.51 -5.85 12.88
N ASN A 70 -5.36 -5.39 13.37
CA ASN A 70 -4.15 -5.28 12.56
C ASN A 70 -3.71 -6.64 12.00
N GLN A 71 -3.81 -7.71 12.78
CA GLN A 71 -3.50 -9.06 12.31
C GLN A 71 -4.44 -9.48 11.18
N THR A 72 -5.75 -9.28 11.34
CA THR A 72 -6.74 -9.57 10.28
C THR A 72 -6.46 -8.77 9.01
N ILE A 73 -6.20 -7.46 9.12
CA ILE A 73 -5.88 -6.61 7.97
C ILE A 73 -4.61 -7.11 7.27
N ASN A 74 -3.55 -7.42 8.03
CA ASN A 74 -2.29 -7.87 7.43
C ASN A 74 -2.42 -9.22 6.72
N LEU A 75 -3.25 -10.14 7.24
CA LEU A 75 -3.59 -11.38 6.53
C LEU A 75 -4.29 -11.08 5.20
N GLY A 76 -5.28 -10.19 5.20
CA GLY A 76 -5.96 -9.78 3.96
C GLY A 76 -5.02 -9.11 2.95
N ARG A 77 -4.07 -8.28 3.41
CA ARG A 77 -3.04 -7.68 2.55
C ARG A 77 -2.16 -8.73 1.90
N GLU A 78 -1.76 -9.75 2.65
CA GLU A 78 -0.93 -10.84 2.14
C GLU A 78 -1.68 -11.64 1.05
N THR A 79 -2.95 -11.96 1.27
CA THR A 79 -3.80 -12.63 0.26
C THR A 79 -3.89 -11.85 -1.05
N VAL A 80 -4.05 -10.52 -0.97
CA VAL A 80 -4.09 -9.66 -2.17
C VAL A 80 -2.74 -9.63 -2.88
N ARG A 81 -1.63 -9.51 -2.15
CA ARG A 81 -0.27 -9.49 -2.72
C ARG A 81 0.07 -10.79 -3.44
N GLN A 82 -0.29 -11.93 -2.86
CA GLN A 82 -0.10 -13.25 -3.48
C GLN A 82 -0.92 -13.41 -4.77
N SER A 83 -2.07 -12.75 -4.86
CA SER A 83 -2.92 -12.76 -6.06
C SER A 83 -2.45 -11.76 -7.12
N GLY A 84 -1.78 -10.69 -6.71
CA GLY A 84 -1.29 -9.60 -7.56
C GLY A 84 0.16 -9.74 -8.04
N SER A 85 0.87 -10.82 -7.69
CA SER A 85 2.31 -10.99 -7.92
C SER A 85 2.74 -11.20 -9.39
N SER A 86 1.91 -10.80 -10.36
CA SER A 86 2.33 -10.60 -11.75
C SER A 86 2.61 -9.11 -11.95
N CYS A 87 3.65 -8.59 -11.29
CA CYS A 87 4.19 -7.29 -11.69
C CYS A 87 4.83 -7.46 -13.08
N ASP A 88 4.10 -7.06 -14.12
CA ASP A 88 4.73 -6.73 -15.41
C ASP A 88 5.60 -5.49 -15.18
N LEU A 89 6.88 -5.75 -14.92
CA LEU A 89 7.90 -4.73 -14.81
C LEU A 89 7.84 -3.90 -16.10
N TRP A 90 7.45 -2.63 -16.00
CA TRP A 90 7.43 -1.71 -17.14
C TRP A 90 8.86 -1.29 -17.47
N LEU A 91 9.64 -2.24 -17.97
CA LEU A 91 10.92 -1.97 -18.61
C LEU A 91 10.57 -1.27 -19.93
N SER A 92 10.89 0.01 -20.00
CA SER A 92 10.86 0.75 -21.27
C SER A 92 11.60 -0.08 -22.32
N ASN A 93 11.06 -0.18 -23.53
CA ASN A 93 11.68 -0.85 -24.69
C ASN A 93 12.95 -0.12 -25.13
N LEU A 94 13.90 0.03 -24.22
CA LEU A 94 15.23 0.54 -24.49
C LEU A 94 15.95 -0.54 -25.30
N PRO A 95 16.63 -0.18 -26.39
CA PRO A 95 17.47 -1.13 -27.10
C PRO A 95 18.42 -1.77 -26.10
N ASN A 96 18.53 -3.10 -26.17
CA ASN A 96 19.19 -3.96 -25.20
C ASN A 96 20.63 -3.48 -24.91
N PHE A 97 20.80 -2.56 -23.96
CA PHE A 97 22.10 -2.17 -23.43
C PHE A 97 22.58 -3.39 -22.65
N GLY A 98 23.47 -4.16 -23.27
CA GLY A 98 23.72 -5.56 -22.97
C GLY A 98 23.74 -5.93 -21.49
N ASN A 99 23.20 -7.11 -21.19
CA ASN A 99 23.12 -7.77 -19.87
C ASN A 99 24.21 -7.31 -18.91
N HIS A 100 23.92 -6.30 -18.10
CA HIS A 100 24.82 -5.91 -17.04
C HIS A 100 24.80 -7.04 -15.99
N PRO A 101 25.95 -7.51 -15.48
CA PRO A 101 25.99 -8.64 -14.53
C PRO A 101 25.14 -8.43 -13.28
N GLN A 102 24.88 -7.16 -12.95
CA GLN A 102 24.11 -6.74 -11.77
C GLN A 102 22.76 -6.12 -12.13
N GLN A 103 22.23 -6.38 -13.33
CA GLN A 103 20.97 -5.77 -13.80
C GLN A 103 19.81 -6.02 -12.83
N ASN A 104 19.72 -7.23 -12.28
CA ASN A 104 18.70 -7.57 -11.30
C ASN A 104 18.85 -6.75 -10.00
N LEU A 105 20.08 -6.56 -9.52
CA LEU A 105 20.36 -5.73 -8.34
C LEU A 105 20.02 -4.26 -8.58
N ILE A 106 20.36 -3.74 -9.76
CA ILE A 106 20.08 -2.33 -10.12
C ILE A 106 18.57 -2.07 -10.13
N VAL A 107 17.79 -2.98 -10.70
CA VAL A 107 16.31 -2.88 -10.70
C VAL A 107 15.77 -2.96 -9.28
N GLN A 108 16.22 -3.93 -8.47
CA GLN A 108 15.80 -4.03 -7.07
C GLN A 108 16.08 -2.75 -6.27
N LEU A 109 17.25 -2.13 -6.47
CA LEU A 109 17.62 -0.89 -5.80
C LEU A 109 16.76 0.31 -6.23
N PHE A 110 16.27 0.32 -7.47
CA PHE A 110 15.29 1.30 -7.91
C PHE A 110 13.91 1.04 -7.27
N ASP A 111 13.44 -0.21 -7.27
CA ASP A 111 12.13 -0.60 -6.74
C ASP A 111 11.97 -0.30 -5.24
N ILE A 112 13.03 -0.50 -4.45
CA ILE A 112 13.03 -0.16 -3.01
C ILE A 112 13.31 1.33 -2.75
N GLY A 113 13.45 2.15 -3.80
CA GLY A 113 13.67 3.59 -3.70
C GLY A 113 15.08 4.01 -3.26
N CYS A 114 16.07 3.10 -3.31
CA CYS A 114 17.46 3.44 -3.01
C CYS A 114 18.13 4.26 -4.12
N ILE A 115 17.66 4.12 -5.37
CA ILE A 115 18.13 4.90 -6.51
C ILE A 115 16.98 5.78 -6.99
N LEU A 116 17.15 7.09 -6.88
CA LEU A 116 16.22 8.09 -7.42
C LEU A 116 16.94 8.92 -8.47
N LEU A 117 16.40 8.98 -9.69
CA LEU A 117 16.88 9.92 -10.70
C LEU A 117 16.13 11.25 -10.53
N ALA A 118 16.61 12.06 -9.59
CA ALA A 118 16.15 13.42 -9.37
C ALA A 118 17.35 14.39 -9.28
N ASN A 119 17.09 15.68 -9.46
CA ASN A 119 18.09 16.71 -9.21
C ASN A 119 18.40 16.76 -7.70
N LEU A 120 19.58 16.28 -7.34
CA LEU A 120 20.08 16.35 -5.97
C LEU A 120 20.47 17.80 -5.67
N CYS A 121 19.63 18.57 -4.95
CA CYS A 121 20.06 19.83 -4.36
C CYS A 121 21.01 19.54 -3.18
N ARG A 122 22.29 19.33 -3.49
CA ARG A 122 23.35 19.21 -2.47
C ARG A 122 23.58 20.61 -1.88
N HIS A 123 22.97 20.89 -0.73
CA HIS A 123 23.33 22.06 0.06
C HIS A 123 24.76 21.83 0.56
N LEU A 124 25.72 22.56 -0.02
CA LEU A 124 27.09 22.62 0.47
C LEU A 124 27.06 23.34 1.83
N ALA A 125 26.97 22.58 2.92
CA ALA A 125 27.33 23.09 4.23
C ALA A 125 28.85 23.29 4.23
N GLN A 126 29.28 24.49 3.85
CA GLN A 126 30.64 24.96 4.00
C GLN A 126 30.89 25.19 5.49
N PHE A 127 31.46 24.18 6.16
CA PHE A 127 32.14 24.39 7.44
C PHE A 127 33.42 25.20 7.14
N SER A 128 33.34 26.52 7.27
CA SER A 128 34.51 27.36 7.43
C SER A 128 34.92 27.33 8.90
N LEU A 129 36.12 26.80 9.14
CA LEU A 129 36.88 26.97 10.38
C LEU A 129 37.09 28.47 10.66
N LEU A 130 36.64 28.90 11.84
CA LEU A 130 37.27 29.91 12.69
C LEU A 130 37.07 29.48 14.14
#